data_AF-L0CKB3-F1
#
_entry.id   AF-L0CKB3-F1
#
_cell.length_a   1.000
_cell.length_b   1.000
_cell.length_c   1.000
_cell.angle_alpha   90.00
_cell.angle_beta   90.00
_cell.angle_gamma   90.00
#
_symmetry.space_group_name_H-M   'P 1'
#
loop_
_entity.id
_entity.type
_entity.pdbx_description
1 polymer ?
#
loop_
_entity_poly.entity_id
_entity_poly.type
_entity_poly.pdbx_seq_one_letter_code
_entity_poly.pdbx_strand_id
1 'polypeptide(L)'
;MDTKIGAVEVSPGPSSDAIGCLPGNGCVSTIQNSCPSTALVPSEATLGRHLARRLVQIGATDVFSVPGDFNLTLLDHLIAEPGLNLIGCCNELNAGYAADGFARCRGVGACVVTFTVGGLSVLNAIAGAYSENLPVICIVGGPNSNDYGTNRILHHTIGLPDFSQELRCFQTVTCYQVSSPIYAAIAISASLG
;
A
#
# COMPACT_ATOMS: atom_id res chain seq x y z
N MET A 1 -19.52 20.33 -46.52
CA MET A 1 -19.26 18.91 -46.87
C MET A 1 -19.61 18.08 -45.67
N ASP A 2 -20.47 17.11 -45.92
CA ASP A 2 -21.44 16.52 -45.02
C ASP A 2 -20.89 15.61 -43.90
N THR A 3 -21.57 15.69 -42.76
CA THR A 3 -21.55 14.78 -41.60
C THR A 3 -22.00 13.36 -41.95
N LYS A 4 -21.42 12.32 -41.33
CA LYS A 4 -22.19 11.13 -40.89
C LYS A 4 -21.64 10.54 -39.58
N ILE A 5 -22.50 10.57 -38.56
CA ILE A 5 -22.43 9.84 -37.30
C ILE A 5 -23.12 8.48 -37.53
N GLY A 6 -22.47 7.38 -37.16
CA GLY A 6 -23.03 6.03 -37.28
C GLY A 6 -24.14 5.78 -36.25
N ALA A 7 -25.25 5.24 -36.72
CA ALA A 7 -26.47 4.99 -35.96
C ALA A 7 -26.42 3.69 -35.14
N VAL A 8 -27.20 3.71 -34.06
CA VAL A 8 -27.51 2.62 -33.12
C VAL A 8 -28.46 1.62 -33.79
N GLU A 9 -28.14 0.33 -33.77
CA GLU A 9 -29.10 -0.72 -34.12
C GLU A 9 -29.94 -1.12 -32.90
N VAL A 10 -31.26 -1.13 -33.12
CA VAL A 10 -32.32 -1.53 -32.19
C VAL A 10 -32.79 -2.93 -32.59
N SER A 11 -32.67 -3.90 -31.68
CA SER A 11 -33.17 -5.26 -31.88
C SER A 11 -34.71 -5.33 -31.69
N PRO A 12 -35.47 -6.05 -32.55
CA PRO A 12 -36.93 -6.17 -32.40
C PRO A 12 -37.35 -7.19 -31.31
N GLY A 13 -38.44 -6.87 -30.61
CA GLY A 13 -39.16 -7.73 -29.65
C GLY A 13 -40.10 -8.77 -30.29
N PRO A 14 -40.86 -9.53 -29.47
CA PRO A 14 -41.04 -10.98 -29.62
C PRO A 14 -42.30 -11.43 -30.39
N SER A 15 -42.25 -12.64 -30.98
CA SER A 15 -43.41 -13.35 -31.53
C SER A 15 -43.95 -14.38 -30.53
N SER A 16 -45.25 -14.28 -30.23
CA SER A 16 -46.03 -15.16 -29.38
C SER A 16 -46.60 -16.31 -30.21
N ASP A 17 -46.44 -17.58 -29.79
CA ASP A 17 -47.35 -18.68 -30.14
C ASP A 17 -47.07 -19.95 -29.30
N ALA A 18 -48.18 -20.66 -29.01
CA ALA A 18 -48.32 -22.02 -28.47
C ALA A 18 -48.64 -22.23 -26.96
N ILE A 19 -49.93 -22.52 -26.75
CA ILE A 19 -50.65 -23.00 -25.55
C ILE A 19 -50.36 -24.50 -25.26
N GLY A 20 -50.31 -24.91 -23.98
CA GLY A 20 -50.41 -26.33 -23.60
C GLY A 20 -50.26 -26.67 -22.10
N CYS A 21 -51.40 -26.77 -21.39
CA CYS A 21 -51.75 -27.44 -20.12
C CYS A 21 -50.79 -27.69 -18.92
N LEU A 22 -51.35 -27.49 -17.71
CA LEU A 22 -50.86 -27.87 -16.37
C LEU A 22 -51.15 -29.35 -16.02
N PRO A 23 -50.30 -30.01 -15.23
CA PRO A 23 -50.52 -30.20 -13.78
C PRO A 23 -49.21 -29.97 -12.99
N GLY A 24 -49.13 -29.57 -11.72
CA GLY A 24 -49.83 -29.98 -10.51
C GLY A 24 -48.78 -29.95 -9.38
N ASN A 25 -49.07 -29.22 -8.30
CA ASN A 25 -48.36 -29.04 -7.03
C ASN A 25 -46.94 -29.63 -6.81
N GLY A 26 -46.01 -28.73 -6.45
CA GLY A 26 -45.20 -28.95 -5.25
C GLY A 26 -43.68 -28.85 -5.41
N CYS A 27 -43.14 -27.63 -5.36
CA CYS A 27 -42.00 -27.24 -4.50
C CYS A 27 -41.68 -25.76 -4.71
N VAL A 28 -41.70 -24.96 -3.65
CA VAL A 28 -41.13 -23.61 -3.67
C VAL A 28 -39.63 -23.78 -3.48
N SER A 29 -38.87 -23.69 -4.57
CA SER A 29 -37.41 -23.61 -4.50
C SER A 29 -37.00 -22.14 -4.43
N THR A 30 -36.51 -21.72 -3.27
CA THR A 30 -35.90 -20.42 -3.04
C THR A 30 -34.82 -20.16 -4.10
N ILE A 31 -34.91 -19.02 -4.81
CA ILE A 31 -33.84 -18.55 -5.69
C ILE A 31 -32.63 -18.25 -4.81
N GLN A 32 -31.65 -19.16 -4.79
CA GLN A 32 -30.33 -18.85 -4.27
C GLN A 32 -29.64 -17.97 -5.31
N ASN A 33 -29.60 -16.66 -5.05
CA ASN A 33 -28.60 -15.78 -5.63
C ASN A 33 -27.22 -16.21 -5.12
N SER A 34 -26.60 -17.19 -5.79
CA SER A 34 -25.18 -17.47 -5.57
C SER A 34 -24.37 -16.43 -6.34
N CYS A 35 -23.92 -15.42 -5.60
CA CYS A 35 -22.77 -14.61 -6.00
C CYS A 35 -21.62 -15.58 -6.35
N PRO A 36 -20.90 -15.41 -7.46
CA PRO A 36 -19.67 -16.13 -7.65
C PRO A 36 -18.69 -15.63 -6.59
N SER A 37 -18.57 -16.37 -5.49
CA SER A 37 -17.45 -16.28 -4.58
C SER A 37 -16.22 -16.65 -5.39
N THR A 38 -15.52 -15.65 -5.92
CA THR A 38 -14.20 -15.82 -6.52
C THR A 38 -13.33 -16.45 -5.44
N ALA A 39 -13.10 -17.75 -5.56
CA ALA A 39 -12.17 -18.47 -4.72
C ALA A 39 -10.80 -17.79 -4.88
N LEU A 40 -10.35 -17.11 -3.82
CA LEU A 40 -9.03 -16.53 -3.76
C LEU A 40 -8.02 -17.68 -3.86
N VAL A 41 -7.38 -17.81 -5.02
CA VAL A 41 -6.15 -18.59 -5.13
C VAL A 41 -5.19 -18.00 -4.10
N PRO A 42 -4.67 -18.80 -3.13
CA PRO A 42 -3.67 -18.30 -2.21
C PRO A 42 -2.38 -18.14 -3.00
N SER A 43 -2.26 -17.02 -3.71
CA SER A 43 -0.97 -16.44 -3.99
C SER A 43 -0.26 -16.34 -2.65
N GLU A 44 0.92 -16.95 -2.51
CA GLU A 44 1.76 -16.80 -1.32
C GLU A 44 1.71 -15.34 -0.84
N ALA A 45 1.13 -15.14 0.34
CA ALA A 45 0.90 -13.81 0.87
C ALA A 45 2.22 -13.31 1.45
N THR A 46 3.05 -12.67 0.63
CA THR A 46 4.27 -12.01 1.12
C THR A 46 3.89 -10.77 1.93
N LEU A 47 4.74 -10.42 2.90
CA LEU A 47 4.52 -9.21 3.71
C LEU A 47 4.49 -7.94 2.85
N GLY A 48 5.33 -7.86 1.81
CA GLY A 48 5.33 -6.73 0.88
C GLY A 48 4.03 -6.61 0.08
N ARG A 49 3.50 -7.72 -0.44
CA ARG A 49 2.19 -7.73 -1.13
C ARG A 49 1.04 -7.39 -0.19
N HIS A 50 1.11 -7.86 1.06
CA HIS A 50 0.14 -7.47 2.08
C HIS A 50 0.17 -5.96 2.34
N LEU A 51 1.37 -5.40 2.54
CA LEU A 51 1.56 -3.97 2.78
C LEU A 51 1.04 -3.13 1.61
N ALA A 52 1.40 -3.49 0.37
CA ALA A 52 0.94 -2.82 -0.84
C ALA A 52 -0.60 -2.76 -0.90
N ARG A 53 -1.28 -3.89 -0.70
CA ARG A 53 -2.75 -3.95 -0.67
C ARG A 53 -3.35 -3.11 0.45
N ARG A 54 -2.73 -3.07 1.63
CA ARG A 54 -3.22 -2.25 2.74
C ARG A 54 -3.09 -0.77 2.45
N LEU A 55 -2.01 -0.32 1.81
CA LEU A 55 -1.84 1.06 1.36
C LEU A 55 -2.97 1.47 0.41
N VAL A 56 -3.32 0.61 -0.57
CA VAL A 56 -4.47 0.87 -1.46
C VAL A 56 -5.78 0.96 -0.67
N GLN A 57 -6.02 0.03 0.26
CA GLN A 57 -7.27 -0.02 1.04
C GLN A 57 -7.49 1.20 1.94
N ILE A 58 -6.42 1.82 2.43
CA ILE A 58 -6.50 3.05 3.24
C ILE A 58 -6.52 4.32 2.39
N GLY A 59 -6.50 4.20 1.06
CA GLY A 59 -6.63 5.31 0.12
C GLY A 59 -5.30 5.89 -0.39
N ALA A 60 -4.16 5.29 -0.09
CA ALA A 60 -2.91 5.68 -0.72
C ALA A 60 -2.93 5.25 -2.20
N THR A 61 -2.54 6.17 -3.08
CA THR A 61 -2.46 5.93 -4.54
C THR A 61 -1.05 6.19 -5.09
N ASP A 62 -0.24 6.95 -4.36
CA ASP A 62 1.14 7.26 -4.69
C ASP A 62 2.03 6.95 -3.48
N VAL A 63 3.17 6.31 -3.73
CA VAL A 63 4.20 6.02 -2.72
C VAL A 63 5.50 6.67 -3.16
N PHE A 64 5.98 7.64 -2.38
CA PHE A 64 7.21 8.38 -2.67
C PHE A 64 8.42 7.59 -2.18
N SER A 65 9.43 7.40 -3.03
CA SER A 65 10.49 6.44 -2.73
C SER A 65 11.89 6.92 -3.09
N VAL A 66 12.84 6.43 -2.32
CA VAL A 66 14.27 6.46 -2.64
C VAL A 66 14.80 5.02 -2.53
N PRO A 67 15.19 4.40 -3.66
CA PRO A 67 15.69 3.04 -3.66
C PRO A 67 17.00 2.88 -2.89
N GLY A 68 17.09 1.79 -2.11
CA GLY A 68 18.33 1.29 -1.51
C GLY A 68 18.23 -0.20 -1.27
N ASP A 69 19.35 -0.90 -1.19
CA ASP A 69 19.41 -2.37 -1.13
C ASP A 69 18.54 -3.02 -0.03
N PHE A 70 18.38 -2.36 1.13
CA PHE A 70 17.48 -2.82 2.19
C PHE A 70 15.97 -2.70 1.89
N ASN A 71 15.57 -2.02 0.80
CA ASN A 71 14.15 -1.86 0.42
C ASN A 71 13.79 -2.35 -0.98
N LEU A 72 14.74 -2.78 -1.83
CA LEU A 72 14.47 -3.13 -3.23
C LEU A 72 13.38 -4.20 -3.39
N THR A 73 13.43 -5.29 -2.62
CA THR A 73 12.41 -6.35 -2.67
C THR A 73 11.01 -5.84 -2.31
N LEU A 74 10.92 -4.86 -1.39
CA LEU A 74 9.66 -4.22 -1.08
C LEU A 74 9.17 -3.36 -2.24
N LEU A 75 10.06 -2.59 -2.87
CA LEU A 75 9.71 -1.76 -4.01
C LEU A 75 9.14 -2.60 -5.16
N ASP A 76 9.70 -3.78 -5.43
CA ASP A 76 9.15 -4.72 -6.43
C ASP A 76 7.69 -5.10 -6.11
N HIS A 77 7.37 -5.34 -4.84
CA HIS A 77 6.01 -5.65 -4.42
C HIS A 77 5.06 -4.45 -4.53
N LEU A 78 5.54 -3.24 -4.27
CA LEU A 78 4.75 -2.02 -4.43
C LEU A 78 4.49 -1.70 -5.91
N ILE A 79 5.49 -1.88 -6.77
CA ILE A 79 5.37 -1.72 -8.24
C ILE A 79 4.38 -2.74 -8.81
N ALA A 80 4.37 -3.97 -8.28
CA ALA A 80 3.48 -5.03 -8.73
C ALA A 80 2.02 -4.85 -8.29
N GLU A 81 1.70 -3.88 -7.42
CA GLU A 81 0.34 -3.61 -6.96
C GLU A 81 -0.32 -2.54 -7.84
N PRO A 82 -1.31 -2.89 -8.69
CA PRO A 82 -1.84 -1.96 -9.71
C PRO A 82 -2.52 -0.70 -9.18
N GLY A 83 -2.89 -0.68 -7.89
CA GLY A 83 -3.51 0.47 -7.24
C GLY A 83 -2.52 1.51 -6.72
N LEU A 84 -1.21 1.27 -6.84
CA LEU A 84 -0.16 2.17 -6.38
C LEU A 84 0.72 2.65 -7.54
N ASN A 85 1.09 3.91 -7.49
CA ASN A 85 2.15 4.48 -8.31
C ASN A 85 3.39 4.66 -7.44
N LEU A 86 4.53 4.08 -7.84
CA LEU A 86 5.80 4.33 -7.17
C LEU A 86 6.44 5.59 -7.77
N ILE A 87 6.59 6.64 -6.95
CA ILE A 87 7.13 7.93 -7.37
C ILE A 87 8.56 8.06 -6.85
N GLY A 88 9.53 8.16 -7.76
CA GLY A 88 10.93 8.37 -7.38
C GLY A 88 11.20 9.81 -6.91
N CYS A 89 11.98 9.96 -5.85
CA CYS A 89 12.40 11.27 -5.33
C CYS A 89 13.93 11.41 -5.35
N CYS A 90 14.43 12.65 -5.39
CA CYS A 90 15.87 12.92 -5.45
C CYS A 90 16.61 12.56 -4.15
N ASN A 91 15.92 12.64 -3.01
CA ASN A 91 16.44 12.29 -1.69
C ASN A 91 15.26 12.01 -0.73
N GLU A 92 15.58 11.47 0.44
CA GLU A 92 14.64 10.96 1.42
C GLU A 92 13.87 12.06 2.14
N LEU A 93 14.52 13.19 2.42
CA LEU A 93 13.87 14.38 2.96
C LEU A 93 12.74 14.86 2.02
N ASN A 94 13.03 14.94 0.72
CA ASN A 94 12.06 15.32 -0.30
C ASN A 94 10.96 14.25 -0.46
N ALA A 95 11.28 12.97 -0.34
CA ALA A 95 10.28 11.90 -0.37
C ALA A 95 9.29 12.02 0.80
N GLY A 96 9.80 12.31 2.00
CA GLY A 96 8.97 12.57 3.18
C GLY A 96 8.07 13.79 3.01
N TYR A 97 8.61 14.92 2.54
CA TYR A 97 7.78 16.12 2.31
C TYR A 97 6.81 15.98 1.13
N ALA A 98 7.14 15.17 0.12
CA ALA A 98 6.19 14.83 -0.92
C ALA A 98 5.00 14.03 -0.35
N ALA A 99 5.27 13.08 0.54
CA ALA A 99 4.21 12.35 1.27
C ALA A 99 3.40 13.26 2.20
N ASP A 100 4.04 14.21 2.91
CA ASP A 100 3.36 15.22 3.73
C ASP A 100 2.40 16.08 2.88
N GLY A 101 2.91 16.66 1.79
CA GLY A 101 2.10 17.47 0.89
C GLY A 101 0.96 16.67 0.25
N PHE A 102 1.22 15.40 -0.09
CA PHE A 102 0.20 14.51 -0.61
C PHE A 102 -0.89 14.23 0.42
N ALA A 103 -0.53 14.01 1.69
CA ALA A 103 -1.49 13.80 2.76
C ALA A 103 -2.43 15.00 2.93
N ARG A 104 -1.91 16.23 2.84
CA ARG A 104 -2.72 17.46 2.86
C ARG A 104 -3.76 17.53 1.74
N CYS A 105 -3.41 17.05 0.54
CA CYS A 105 -4.27 17.15 -0.63
C CYS A 105 -5.21 15.96 -0.82
N ARG A 106 -4.80 14.75 -0.41
CA ARG A 106 -5.47 13.49 -0.77
C ARG A 106 -5.78 12.58 0.42
N GLY A 107 -5.50 13.02 1.64
CA GLY A 107 -5.73 12.21 2.85
C GLY A 107 -4.43 11.55 3.29
N VAL A 108 -4.16 10.32 2.86
CA VAL A 108 -3.02 9.52 3.35
C VAL A 108 -1.81 9.67 2.44
N GLY A 109 -0.67 10.05 3.02
CA GLY A 109 0.64 10.06 2.35
C GLY A 109 1.47 8.82 2.71
N ALA A 110 2.29 8.33 1.78
CA ALA A 110 3.19 7.21 2.04
C ALA A 110 4.57 7.44 1.42
N CYS A 111 5.63 7.12 2.16
CA CYS A 111 6.99 7.10 1.63
C CYS A 111 7.76 5.83 2.02
N VAL A 112 8.75 5.46 1.20
CA VAL A 112 9.62 4.29 1.39
C VAL A 112 11.08 4.68 1.21
N VAL A 113 11.90 4.43 2.22
CA VAL A 113 13.33 4.77 2.22
C VAL A 113 14.19 3.62 2.71
N THR A 114 15.51 3.69 2.51
CA THR A 114 16.44 2.64 2.94
C THR A 114 16.86 2.81 4.40
N PHE A 115 17.39 1.73 4.97
CA PHE A 115 17.79 1.65 6.38
C PHE A 115 18.86 2.68 6.76
N THR A 116 18.69 3.27 7.95
CA THR A 116 19.56 4.22 8.65
C THR A 116 19.86 5.51 7.88
N VAL A 117 20.60 5.47 6.77
CA VAL A 117 20.94 6.71 6.03
C VAL A 117 19.68 7.38 5.47
N GLY A 118 18.72 6.59 5.01
CA GLY A 118 17.47 7.09 4.48
C GLY A 118 16.47 7.42 5.57
N GLY A 119 16.29 6.53 6.55
CA GLY A 119 15.37 6.76 7.66
C GLY A 119 15.75 7.96 8.55
N LEU A 120 17.04 8.18 8.81
CA LEU A 120 17.47 9.38 9.55
C LEU A 120 17.30 10.68 8.75
N SER A 121 17.36 10.62 7.42
CA SER A 121 17.12 11.78 6.55
C SER A 121 15.62 12.14 6.49
N VAL A 122 14.74 11.14 6.33
CA VAL A 122 13.28 11.37 6.26
C VAL A 122 12.68 11.79 7.62
N LEU A 123 13.37 11.51 8.73
CA LEU A 123 12.90 11.79 10.10
C LEU A 123 12.40 13.24 10.29
N ASN A 124 13.06 14.22 9.67
CA ASN A 124 12.65 15.62 9.75
C ASN A 124 11.25 15.85 9.13
N ALA A 125 10.97 15.23 7.98
CA ALA A 125 9.66 15.33 7.34
C ALA A 125 8.57 14.62 8.17
N ILE A 126 8.90 13.49 8.81
CA ILE A 126 7.95 12.77 9.68
C ILE A 126 7.63 13.56 10.94
N ALA A 127 8.62 14.21 11.55
CA ALA A 127 8.39 15.15 12.64
C ALA A 127 7.49 16.33 12.22
N GLY A 128 7.68 16.84 11.00
CA GLY A 128 6.80 17.85 10.40
C GLY A 128 5.35 17.37 10.26
N ALA A 129 5.16 16.20 9.65
CA ALA A 129 3.83 15.59 9.50
C ALA A 129 3.15 15.34 10.86
N TYR A 130 3.93 14.95 11.88
CA TYR A 130 3.43 14.73 13.24
C TYR A 130 2.95 16.04 13.88
N SER A 131 3.73 17.11 13.73
CA SER A 131 3.36 18.45 14.22
C SER A 131 2.10 19.00 13.56
N GLU A 132 1.83 18.56 12.33
CA GLU A 132 0.74 19.07 11.49
C GLU A 132 -0.48 18.14 11.46
N ASN A 133 -0.46 17.07 12.26
CA ASN A 133 -1.52 16.06 12.36
C ASN A 133 -1.86 15.37 11.02
N LEU A 134 -0.85 15.14 10.18
CA LEU A 134 -1.03 14.52 8.87
C LEU A 134 -0.83 13.00 8.92
N PRO A 135 -1.74 12.22 8.32
CA PRO A 135 -1.63 10.76 8.24
C PRO A 135 -0.56 10.35 7.20
N VAL A 136 0.69 10.31 7.64
CA VAL A 136 1.83 9.90 6.81
C VAL A 136 2.37 8.55 7.28
N ILE A 137 2.53 7.63 6.33
CA ILE A 137 3.11 6.31 6.56
C ILE A 137 4.53 6.29 6.00
N CYS A 138 5.51 6.18 6.87
CA CYS A 138 6.91 6.03 6.51
C CYS A 138 7.33 4.57 6.67
N ILE A 139 7.80 3.96 5.59
CA ILE A 139 8.29 2.59 5.58
C ILE A 139 9.81 2.62 5.36
N VAL A 140 10.55 2.06 6.31
CA VAL A 140 12.00 1.95 6.20
C VAL A 140 12.38 0.49 5.96
N GLY A 141 13.17 0.25 4.91
CA GLY A 141 13.80 -1.06 4.67
C GLY A 141 14.63 -1.49 5.88
N GLY A 142 14.79 -2.79 6.10
CA GLY A 142 15.48 -3.32 7.28
C GLY A 142 16.64 -4.25 6.95
N PRO A 143 17.58 -4.45 7.89
CA PRO A 143 18.56 -5.53 7.84
C PRO A 143 17.94 -6.89 7.57
N ASN A 144 18.74 -7.85 7.13
CA ASN A 144 18.26 -9.22 7.04
C ASN A 144 17.92 -9.74 8.44
N SER A 145 16.81 -10.48 8.54
CA SER A 145 16.35 -11.06 9.80
C SER A 145 17.42 -11.90 10.52
N ASN A 146 18.34 -12.52 9.77
CA ASN A 146 19.42 -13.36 10.29
C ASN A 146 20.59 -12.56 10.87
N ASP A 147 20.65 -11.24 10.67
CA ASP A 147 21.72 -10.41 11.24
C ASP A 147 21.38 -9.97 12.68
N TYR A 148 20.10 -9.97 13.06
CA TYR A 148 19.67 -9.67 14.43
C TYR A 148 20.20 -10.73 15.43
N GLY A 149 20.71 -10.26 16.58
CA GLY A 149 21.32 -11.15 17.58
C GLY A 149 22.72 -11.64 17.23
N THR A 150 23.29 -11.17 16.12
CA THR A 150 24.69 -11.40 15.75
C THR A 150 25.56 -10.18 16.05
N ASN A 151 26.88 -10.35 16.10
CA ASN A 151 27.83 -9.24 16.20
C ASN A 151 28.22 -8.66 14.82
N ARG A 152 27.37 -8.83 13.80
CA ARG A 152 27.64 -8.29 12.46
C ARG A 152 27.50 -6.78 12.45
N ILE A 153 28.43 -6.14 11.77
CA ILE A 153 28.36 -4.73 11.43
C ILE A 153 27.92 -4.65 9.98
N LEU A 154 26.82 -3.95 9.75
CA LEU A 154 26.27 -3.75 8.41
C LEU A 154 26.65 -2.38 7.88
N HIS A 155 26.81 -2.31 6.55
CA HIS A 155 26.83 -1.02 5.86
C HIS A 155 25.55 -0.24 6.20
N HIS A 156 25.66 1.08 6.13
CA HIS A 156 24.62 2.04 6.55
C HIS A 156 24.43 2.20 8.06
N THR A 157 25.10 1.40 8.91
CA THR A 157 25.08 1.61 10.38
C THR A 157 26.26 2.46 10.86
N ILE A 158 26.23 2.89 12.12
CA ILE A 158 27.32 3.62 12.77
C ILE A 158 28.49 2.74 13.23
N GLY A 159 28.58 1.49 12.75
CA GLY A 159 29.63 0.55 13.14
C GLY A 159 29.36 -0.23 14.43
N LEU A 160 28.11 -0.25 14.90
CA LEU A 160 27.67 -1.00 16.08
C LEU A 160 26.65 -2.07 15.69
N PRO A 161 26.64 -3.24 16.35
CA PRO A 161 25.64 -4.29 16.14
C PRO A 161 24.30 -3.96 16.84
N ASP A 162 23.87 -2.70 16.79
CA ASP A 162 22.58 -2.22 17.31
C ASP A 162 21.75 -1.64 16.16
N PHE A 163 20.82 -2.44 15.63
CA PHE A 163 19.91 -2.03 14.56
C PHE A 163 18.64 -1.34 15.06
N SER A 164 18.50 -1.15 16.38
CA SER A 164 17.33 -0.48 16.96
C SER A 164 17.52 1.03 17.12
N GLN A 165 18.72 1.56 16.83
CA GLN A 165 19.03 2.98 16.94
C GLN A 165 18.09 3.85 16.12
N GLU A 166 17.90 3.52 14.84
CA GLU A 166 16.97 4.25 13.97
C GLU A 166 15.56 4.24 14.54
N LEU A 167 15.04 3.07 14.94
CA LEU A 167 13.70 2.95 15.51
C LEU A 167 13.51 3.88 16.72
N ARG A 168 14.52 3.96 17.61
CA ARG A 168 14.50 4.88 18.76
C ARG A 168 14.41 6.35 18.36
N CYS A 169 15.06 6.76 17.27
CA CYS A 169 14.99 8.13 16.77
C CYS A 169 13.57 8.54 16.34
N PHE A 170 12.77 7.60 15.83
CA PHE A 170 11.39 7.88 15.44
C PHE A 170 10.42 7.93 16.63
N GLN A 171 10.77 7.35 17.80
CA GLN A 171 9.82 7.10 18.90
C GLN A 171 9.09 8.36 19.40
N THR A 172 9.74 9.51 19.35
CA THR A 172 9.19 10.78 19.85
C THR A 172 8.39 11.55 18.80
N VAL A 173 8.38 11.10 17.54
CA VAL A 173 7.79 11.82 16.40
C VAL A 173 6.84 10.95 15.58
N THR A 174 6.34 9.86 16.16
CA THR A 174 5.39 8.94 15.54
C THR A 174 4.37 8.47 16.56
N CYS A 175 3.12 8.23 16.14
CA CYS A 175 2.09 7.73 17.04
C CYS A 175 2.07 6.20 17.14
N TYR A 176 2.56 5.51 16.11
CA TYR A 176 2.66 4.06 16.08
C TYR A 176 3.88 3.60 15.29
N GLN A 177 4.51 2.53 15.77
CA GLN A 177 5.66 1.90 15.16
C GLN A 177 5.53 0.38 15.17
N VAL A 178 5.87 -0.25 14.04
CA VAL A 178 6.05 -1.70 13.95
C VAL A 178 7.43 -1.98 13.39
N SER A 179 8.20 -2.81 14.09
CA SER A 179 9.42 -3.40 13.55
C SER A 179 9.17 -4.87 13.22
N SER A 180 9.61 -5.27 12.03
CA SER A 180 9.67 -6.66 11.58
C SER A 180 11.12 -6.96 11.21
N PRO A 181 11.59 -8.20 11.34
CA PRO A 181 12.94 -8.56 10.93
C PRO A 181 13.27 -8.31 9.45
N ILE A 182 12.28 -7.96 8.61
CA ILE A 182 12.43 -7.65 7.19
C ILE A 182 12.22 -6.14 6.90
N TYR A 183 11.47 -5.43 7.75
CA TYR A 183 11.15 -4.00 7.59
C TYR A 183 11.38 -3.30 8.93
N ALA A 184 12.32 -2.36 8.97
CA ALA A 184 12.80 -1.80 10.23
C ALA A 184 11.76 -0.92 10.93
N ALA A 185 10.92 -0.20 10.18
CA ALA A 185 9.86 0.62 10.76
C ALA A 185 8.73 0.89 9.76
N ILE A 186 7.49 0.62 10.19
CA ILE A 186 6.31 1.33 9.67
C ILE A 186 5.97 2.38 10.73
N ALA A 187 6.28 3.63 10.43
CA ALA A 187 5.94 4.78 11.26
C ALA A 187 4.66 5.40 10.73
N ILE A 188 3.61 5.42 11.54
CA ILE A 188 2.40 6.18 11.25
C ILE A 188 2.52 7.48 12.03
N SER A 189 2.48 8.60 11.31
CA SER A 189 2.26 9.92 11.88
C SER A 189 0.78 10.19 11.79
N ALA A 190 0.10 10.39 12.92
CA ALA A 190 -1.20 11.07 13.03
C ALA A 190 -1.45 11.25 14.54
N SER A 191 -1.63 12.47 15.02
CA SER A 191 -2.21 12.63 16.35
C SER A 191 -3.70 12.31 16.24
N LEU A 192 -4.17 11.35 17.04
CA LEU A 192 -5.59 11.20 17.32
C LEU A 192 -5.94 12.32 18.30
N GLY A 193 -6.34 13.47 17.76
CA GLY A 193 -7.01 14.53 18.49
C GLY A 193 -8.50 14.25 18.61
#